data_AF-A0A1A9V7S0-F1
#
_entry.id   AF-A0A1A9V7S0-F1
#
_cell.length_a   1.000
_cell.length_b   1.000
_cell.length_c   1.000
_cell.angle_alpha   90.00
_cell.angle_beta   90.00
_cell.angle_gamma   90.00
#
_symmetry.space_group_name_H-M   'P 1'
#
loop_
_entity.id
_entity.type
_entity.pdbx_description
1 polymer ?
#
loop_
_entity_poly.entity_id
_entity_poly.type
_entity_poly.pdbx_seq_one_letter_code
_entity_poly.pdbx_strand_id
1 'polypeptide(L)'
;METFLQNLPKIELHAHLHGSLCITSIRELGLLLHGDKTPKFLELSKKLIEFDKTDNLKKCFHRFTFIHELTASSKGLELATELVIRDFARDNVIYLELRSTPRSFADMSRRDYLKVLVETIESAQKAHNIVVKLLISIDRSQPTEIAEEIVTLAEEIKQKYPNIVKGLDLSGDPFQGTFQSLQPLLKKAKDAHLNLALHCAEIDTAKETQEMLDFGFQRCGHGTYLNEEQLLQCVKQNITIECCLTSNVKCATVKSYDSHHFPNILRNTQCRVVLCSDDCGIFDSTLTQEFLKGHEFYQLSKDDIRRLSMNAIEASFADDQEKTSIKRTVVETLGWGRIAYDWCTSQEAKIARIHLAQDIFAVAKPNSYRSDMPKPIAQEHHERLRTTDIGSEENQETSRSYIKLCVRSLTYNAHFDASYASDIHVEPIYWFVDNYAHELGPLSFGRSSII
;
A
#
# COMPACT_ATOMS: atom_id res chain seq x y z
N MET A 1 -3.21 -11.18 22.69
CA MET A 1 -3.02 -10.59 21.35
C MET A 1 -3.38 -11.60 20.26
N GLU A 2 -2.86 -12.82 20.34
CA GLU A 2 -3.12 -13.90 19.38
C GLU A 2 -4.59 -14.11 19.01
N THR A 3 -5.49 -14.31 19.98
CA THR A 3 -6.94 -14.44 19.71
C THR A 3 -7.53 -13.23 18.99
N PHE A 4 -7.01 -12.02 19.25
CA PHE A 4 -7.44 -10.81 18.55
C PHE A 4 -6.99 -10.83 17.08
N LEU A 5 -5.77 -11.27 16.79
CA LEU A 5 -5.22 -11.34 15.44
C LEU A 5 -5.82 -12.48 14.60
N GLN A 6 -6.12 -13.62 15.22
CA GLN A 6 -6.84 -14.72 14.57
C GLN A 6 -8.25 -14.27 14.12
N ASN A 7 -8.94 -13.50 14.96
CA ASN A 7 -10.29 -12.99 14.64
C ASN A 7 -10.29 -11.66 13.87
N LEU A 8 -9.13 -11.05 13.62
CA LEU A 8 -9.02 -9.84 12.81
C LEU A 8 -9.33 -10.19 11.34
N PRO A 9 -10.31 -9.52 10.69
CA PRO A 9 -10.45 -9.60 9.24
C PRO A 9 -9.26 -8.90 8.59
N LYS A 10 -8.50 -9.65 7.79
CA LYS A 10 -7.23 -9.20 7.23
C LYS A 10 -7.32 -8.96 5.72
N ILE A 11 -6.43 -8.10 5.24
CA ILE A 11 -6.28 -7.74 3.83
C ILE A 11 -4.85 -8.14 3.44
N GLU A 12 -4.69 -9.06 2.49
CA GLU A 12 -3.41 -9.52 1.98
C GLU A 12 -3.16 -8.91 0.59
N LEU A 13 -2.04 -8.20 0.43
CA LEU A 13 -1.71 -7.48 -0.81
C LEU A 13 -0.49 -8.06 -1.53
N HIS A 14 0.28 -8.93 -0.88
CA HIS A 14 1.48 -9.54 -1.44
C HIS A 14 1.57 -11.01 -1.05
N ALA A 15 0.92 -11.85 -1.86
CA ALA A 15 0.96 -13.31 -1.71
C ALA A 15 1.13 -14.01 -3.06
N HIS A 16 2.25 -14.70 -3.26
CA HIS A 16 2.50 -15.46 -4.48
C HIS A 16 1.82 -16.82 -4.43
N LEU A 17 1.05 -17.18 -5.46
CA LEU A 17 0.30 -18.44 -5.51
C LEU A 17 1.17 -19.66 -5.21
N HIS A 18 2.29 -19.79 -5.92
CA HIS A 18 3.15 -20.97 -5.78
C HIS A 18 3.88 -20.99 -4.43
N GLY A 19 4.23 -19.83 -3.87
CA GLY A 19 4.87 -19.78 -2.56
C GLY A 19 3.89 -19.88 -1.39
N SER A 20 2.59 -19.78 -1.64
CA SER A 20 1.56 -19.82 -0.59
C SER A 20 1.04 -21.22 -0.27
N LEU A 21 1.48 -22.26 -0.98
CA LEU A 21 1.11 -23.64 -0.66
C LEU A 21 1.90 -24.13 0.57
N CYS A 22 1.24 -24.17 1.72
CA CYS A 22 1.82 -24.75 2.93
C CYS A 22 1.99 -26.28 2.81
N ILE A 23 2.83 -26.88 3.66
CA ILE A 23 3.15 -28.31 3.58
C ILE A 23 1.91 -29.22 3.63
N THR A 24 0.89 -28.85 4.41
CA THR A 24 -0.36 -29.61 4.50
C THR A 24 -1.16 -29.54 3.20
N SER A 25 -1.19 -28.38 2.55
CA SER A 25 -1.89 -28.16 1.29
C SER A 25 -1.14 -28.76 0.11
N ILE A 26 0.19 -28.78 0.13
CA ILE A 26 1.00 -29.54 -0.83
C ILE A 26 0.68 -31.04 -0.75
N ARG A 27 0.59 -31.59 0.47
CA ARG A 27 0.23 -33.01 0.66
C ARG A 27 -1.19 -33.30 0.18
N GLU A 28 -2.14 -32.42 0.47
CA GLU A 28 -3.52 -32.53 0.01
C GLU A 28 -3.62 -32.43 -1.53
N LEU A 29 -2.89 -31.51 -2.15
CA LEU A 29 -2.80 -31.38 -3.61
C LEU A 29 -2.29 -32.67 -4.26
N GLY A 30 -1.20 -33.23 -3.74
CA GLY A 30 -0.67 -34.51 -4.24
C GLY A 30 -1.69 -35.65 -4.11
N LEU A 31 -2.44 -35.68 -3.02
CA LEU A 31 -3.50 -36.66 -2.79
C LEU A 31 -4.65 -36.50 -3.79
N LEU A 32 -5.11 -35.28 -4.02
CA LEU A 32 -6.20 -34.99 -4.96
C LEU A 32 -5.81 -35.28 -6.41
N LEU A 33 -4.54 -35.06 -6.78
CA LEU A 33 -4.04 -35.30 -8.13
C LEU A 33 -3.79 -36.78 -8.45
N HIS A 34 -3.37 -37.56 -7.45
CA HIS A 34 -2.84 -38.89 -7.71
C HIS A 34 -3.48 -40.01 -6.89
N GLY A 35 -4.24 -39.71 -5.83
CA GLY A 35 -4.75 -40.71 -4.90
C GLY A 35 -3.68 -41.28 -3.95
N ASP A 36 -4.10 -41.70 -2.76
CA ASP A 36 -3.22 -42.09 -1.62
C ASP A 36 -2.39 -43.35 -1.85
N LYS A 37 -2.78 -44.19 -2.82
CA LYS A 37 -2.16 -45.49 -3.08
C LYS A 37 -1.32 -45.54 -4.35
N THR A 38 -1.08 -44.41 -5.02
CA THR A 38 -0.27 -44.42 -6.24
C THR A 38 1.23 -44.32 -5.94
N PRO A 39 2.08 -44.99 -6.73
CA PRO A 39 3.54 -44.84 -6.60
C PRO A 39 4.00 -43.39 -6.64
N LYS A 40 3.35 -42.56 -7.47
CA LYS A 40 3.63 -41.12 -7.58
C LYS A 40 3.34 -40.38 -6.27
N PHE A 41 2.19 -40.61 -5.63
CA PHE A 41 1.90 -40.00 -4.32
C PHE A 41 2.86 -40.46 -3.22
N LEU A 42 3.25 -41.74 -3.21
CA LEU A 42 4.23 -42.26 -2.24
C LEU A 42 5.62 -41.66 -2.43
N GLU A 43 6.07 -41.48 -3.67
CA GLU A 43 7.32 -40.78 -3.99
C GLU A 43 7.27 -39.31 -3.55
N LEU A 44 6.20 -38.61 -3.89
CA LEU A 44 5.97 -37.22 -3.48
C LEU A 44 5.96 -37.08 -1.95
N SER A 45 5.31 -38.01 -1.25
CA SER A 45 5.26 -38.03 0.22
C SER A 45 6.64 -38.23 0.84
N LYS A 46 7.49 -39.09 0.26
CA LYS A 46 8.89 -39.26 0.72
C LYS A 46 9.70 -37.98 0.54
N LYS A 47 9.60 -37.36 -0.64
CA LYS A 47 10.24 -36.07 -0.93
C LYS A 47 9.81 -35.01 0.10
N LEU A 48 8.51 -34.89 0.36
CA LEU A 48 7.96 -33.96 1.36
C LEU A 48 8.52 -34.17 2.78
N ILE A 49 8.65 -35.43 3.22
CA ILE A 49 9.22 -35.77 4.55
C ILE A 49 10.72 -35.43 4.63
N GLU A 50 11.48 -35.65 3.56
CA GLU A 50 12.90 -35.26 3.52
C GLU A 50 13.06 -33.73 3.54
N PHE A 51 12.16 -32.99 2.88
CA PHE A 51 12.15 -31.54 2.88
C PHE A 51 11.85 -30.93 4.25
N ASP A 52 10.96 -31.54 5.03
CA ASP A 52 10.59 -31.07 6.38
C ASP A 52 11.77 -31.13 7.36
N LYS A 53 12.78 -31.98 7.09
CA LYS A 53 13.94 -32.21 7.96
C LYS A 53 15.16 -31.33 7.68
N THR A 54 15.17 -30.50 6.64
CA THR A 54 16.36 -29.71 6.22
C THR A 54 16.12 -28.20 6.28
N ASP A 55 16.99 -27.47 6.98
CA ASP A 55 16.78 -26.05 7.31
C ASP A 55 17.90 -25.15 6.69
N ASN A 56 17.73 -24.74 5.43
CA ASN A 56 18.60 -23.74 4.78
C ASN A 56 17.92 -23.08 3.56
N LEU A 57 18.51 -22.03 2.98
CA LEU A 57 17.98 -21.30 1.80
C LEU A 57 17.77 -22.20 0.56
N LYS A 58 18.48 -23.34 0.45
CA LYS A 58 18.23 -24.34 -0.63
C LYS A 58 16.85 -24.99 -0.48
N LYS A 59 16.25 -24.98 0.73
CA LYS A 59 14.86 -25.38 1.02
C LYS A 59 13.85 -24.56 0.22
N CYS A 60 14.05 -23.24 0.10
CA CYS A 60 13.12 -22.36 -0.61
C CYS A 60 13.05 -22.71 -2.11
N PHE A 61 14.21 -22.77 -2.79
CA PHE A 61 14.26 -23.10 -4.22
C PHE A 61 13.79 -24.53 -4.52
N HIS A 62 14.13 -25.53 -3.69
CA HIS A 62 13.65 -26.90 -3.88
C HIS A 62 12.13 -27.03 -3.65
N ARG A 63 11.56 -26.30 -2.67
CA ARG A 63 10.09 -26.23 -2.48
C ARG A 63 9.42 -25.66 -3.72
N PHE A 64 9.94 -24.59 -4.32
CA PHE A 64 9.41 -24.05 -5.57
C PHE A 64 9.46 -25.05 -6.73
N THR A 65 10.58 -25.76 -6.93
CA THR A 65 10.66 -26.80 -7.97
C THR A 65 9.58 -27.85 -7.79
N PHE A 66 9.41 -28.35 -6.56
CA PHE A 66 8.41 -29.37 -6.25
C PHE A 66 6.97 -28.86 -6.47
N ILE A 67 6.69 -27.63 -6.03
CA ILE A 67 5.39 -27.00 -6.21
C ILE A 67 5.09 -26.81 -7.70
N HIS A 68 6.07 -26.36 -8.48
CA HIS A 68 5.91 -26.19 -9.93
C HIS A 68 5.62 -27.52 -10.63
N GLU A 69 6.20 -28.64 -10.19
CA GLU A 69 5.88 -29.97 -10.72
C GLU A 69 4.41 -30.36 -10.47
N LEU A 70 3.88 -30.04 -9.29
CA LEU A 70 2.47 -30.33 -8.94
C LEU A 70 1.48 -29.41 -9.64
N THR A 71 1.89 -28.17 -9.94
CA THR A 71 1.03 -27.18 -10.61
C THR A 71 1.22 -27.14 -12.13
N ALA A 72 2.08 -27.98 -12.71
CA ALA A 72 2.35 -28.08 -14.15
C ALA A 72 1.22 -28.79 -14.95
N SER A 73 -0.04 -28.58 -14.58
CA SER A 73 -1.22 -29.02 -15.32
C SER A 73 -2.41 -28.13 -14.97
N SER A 74 -3.41 -28.03 -15.85
CA SER A 74 -4.62 -27.25 -15.55
C SER A 74 -5.30 -27.71 -14.26
N LYS A 75 -5.38 -29.03 -14.02
CA LYS A 75 -5.99 -29.57 -12.80
C LYS A 75 -5.15 -29.28 -11.56
N GLY A 76 -3.83 -29.40 -11.66
CA GLY A 76 -2.91 -29.06 -10.56
C GLY A 76 -2.99 -27.60 -10.18
N LEU A 77 -3.05 -26.71 -11.17
CA LEU A 77 -3.18 -25.27 -10.98
C LEU A 77 -4.53 -24.88 -10.37
N GLU A 78 -5.63 -25.44 -10.86
CA GLU A 78 -6.98 -25.27 -10.30
C GLU A 78 -7.00 -25.65 -8.81
N LEU A 79 -6.56 -26.88 -8.49
CA LEU A 79 -6.56 -27.37 -7.11
C LEU A 79 -5.63 -26.55 -6.20
N ALA A 80 -4.44 -26.19 -6.68
CA ALA A 80 -3.51 -25.36 -5.92
C ALA A 80 -4.09 -23.98 -5.60
N THR A 81 -4.73 -23.33 -6.58
CA THR A 81 -5.34 -22.01 -6.43
C THR A 81 -6.48 -22.05 -5.42
N GLU A 82 -7.36 -23.05 -5.51
CA GLU A 82 -8.43 -23.29 -4.54
C GLU A 82 -7.87 -23.48 -3.11
N LEU A 83 -6.85 -24.32 -2.94
CA LEU A 83 -6.24 -24.59 -1.64
C LEU A 83 -5.60 -23.35 -1.02
N VAL A 84 -4.90 -22.54 -1.82
CA VAL A 84 -4.31 -21.27 -1.33
C VAL A 84 -5.39 -20.28 -0.89
N ILE A 85 -6.44 -20.09 -1.68
CA ILE A 85 -7.56 -19.19 -1.34
C ILE A 85 -8.25 -19.66 -0.06
N ARG A 86 -8.49 -20.96 0.07
CA ARG A 86 -9.04 -21.59 1.28
C ARG A 86 -8.16 -21.32 2.51
N ASP A 87 -6.85 -21.48 2.39
CA ASP A 87 -5.93 -21.33 3.52
C ASP A 87 -5.86 -19.87 3.98
N PHE A 88 -5.87 -18.90 3.07
CA PHE A 88 -6.00 -17.48 3.43
C PHE A 88 -7.35 -17.15 4.08
N ALA A 89 -8.44 -17.70 3.57
CA ALA A 89 -9.76 -17.55 4.20
C ALA A 89 -9.80 -18.15 5.62
N ARG A 90 -9.14 -19.29 5.85
CA ARG A 90 -8.98 -19.89 7.19
C ARG A 90 -8.12 -19.05 8.12
N ASP A 91 -7.16 -18.30 7.59
CA ASP A 91 -6.42 -17.28 8.33
C ASP A 91 -7.25 -15.99 8.52
N ASN A 92 -8.55 -15.99 8.19
CA ASN A 92 -9.46 -14.84 8.30
C ASN A 92 -9.02 -13.63 7.45
N VAL A 93 -8.41 -13.90 6.29
CA VAL A 93 -8.24 -12.92 5.22
C VAL A 93 -9.58 -12.78 4.49
N ILE A 94 -10.07 -11.55 4.37
CA ILE A 94 -11.35 -11.24 3.70
C ILE A 94 -11.15 -10.60 2.32
N TYR A 95 -9.94 -10.11 2.05
CA TYR A 95 -9.53 -9.62 0.74
C TYR A 95 -8.09 -10.04 0.44
N LEU A 96 -7.89 -10.66 -0.72
CA LEU A 96 -6.61 -11.22 -1.17
C LEU A 96 -6.29 -10.72 -2.58
N GLU A 97 -5.15 -10.04 -2.74
CA GLU A 97 -4.50 -9.86 -4.04
C GLU A 97 -3.45 -10.95 -4.24
N LEU A 98 -3.87 -12.01 -4.93
CA LEU A 98 -3.04 -13.14 -5.29
C LEU A 98 -2.19 -12.77 -6.52
N ARG A 99 -0.89 -13.04 -6.49
CA ARG A 99 0.01 -12.82 -7.62
C ARG A 99 0.57 -14.13 -8.17
N SER A 100 0.73 -14.19 -9.49
CA SER A 100 1.17 -15.42 -10.16
C SER A 100 1.81 -15.15 -11.51
N THR A 101 2.97 -15.75 -11.75
CA THR A 101 3.68 -15.71 -13.05
C THR A 101 3.04 -16.72 -14.02
N PRO A 102 2.48 -16.29 -15.17
CA PRO A 102 1.93 -17.20 -16.16
C PRO A 102 3.00 -18.10 -16.76
N ARG A 103 2.80 -19.42 -16.66
CA ARG A 103 3.70 -20.44 -17.20
C ARG A 103 3.10 -21.08 -18.45
N SER A 104 3.99 -21.51 -19.35
CA SER A 104 3.65 -22.35 -20.50
C SER A 104 4.23 -23.75 -20.29
N PHE A 105 3.44 -24.78 -20.55
CA PHE A 105 3.81 -26.19 -20.47
C PHE A 105 3.42 -26.88 -21.80
N ALA A 106 3.81 -28.15 -21.98
CA ALA A 106 3.57 -28.88 -23.23
C ALA A 106 2.11 -28.84 -23.70
N ASP A 107 1.15 -28.93 -22.76
CA ASP A 107 -0.28 -28.99 -23.05
C ASP A 107 -1.06 -27.75 -22.58
N MET A 108 -0.38 -26.67 -22.17
CA MET A 108 -1.05 -25.48 -21.62
C MET A 108 -0.28 -24.20 -21.94
N SER A 109 -0.91 -23.28 -22.68
CA SER A 109 -0.33 -21.95 -22.95
C SER A 109 -0.43 -21.03 -21.73
N ARG A 110 0.30 -19.90 -21.72
CA ARG A 110 0.14 -18.84 -20.70
C ARG A 110 -1.28 -18.28 -20.64
N ARG A 111 -1.98 -18.25 -21.78
CA ARG A 111 -3.37 -17.83 -21.86
C ARG A 111 -4.31 -18.83 -21.18
N ASP A 112 -4.09 -20.12 -21.41
CA ASP A 112 -4.85 -21.18 -20.74
C ASP A 112 -4.58 -21.19 -19.24
N TYR A 113 -3.33 -20.98 -18.83
CA TYR A 113 -2.93 -20.80 -17.43
C TYR A 113 -3.73 -19.67 -16.77
N LEU A 114 -3.77 -18.49 -17.39
CA LEU A 114 -4.52 -17.35 -16.86
C LEU A 114 -6.03 -17.62 -16.84
N LYS A 115 -6.56 -18.31 -17.84
CA LYS A 115 -7.97 -18.71 -17.88
C LYS A 115 -8.33 -19.63 -16.70
N VAL A 116 -7.51 -20.64 -16.43
CA VAL A 116 -7.70 -21.54 -15.29
C VAL A 116 -7.67 -20.74 -13.98
N LEU A 117 -6.73 -19.81 -13.82
CA LEU A 117 -6.66 -18.97 -12.62
C LEU A 117 -7.92 -18.14 -12.40
N VAL A 118 -8.37 -17.39 -13.41
CA VAL A 118 -9.55 -16.52 -13.23
C VAL A 118 -10.82 -17.32 -12.96
N GLU A 119 -11.04 -18.43 -13.66
CA GLU A 119 -12.22 -19.31 -13.44
C GLU A 119 -12.18 -19.97 -12.05
N THR A 120 -10.98 -20.36 -11.59
CA THR A 120 -10.81 -20.90 -10.24
C THR A 120 -11.04 -19.81 -9.19
N ILE A 121 -10.49 -18.61 -9.38
CA ILE A 121 -10.71 -17.47 -8.48
C ILE A 121 -12.20 -17.13 -8.37
N GLU A 122 -12.97 -17.15 -9.46
CA GLU A 122 -14.42 -16.88 -9.43
C GLU A 122 -15.22 -17.89 -8.58
N SER A 123 -14.82 -19.16 -8.62
CA SER A 123 -15.48 -20.23 -7.88
C SER A 123 -15.03 -20.28 -6.42
N ALA A 124 -13.72 -20.26 -6.19
CA ALA A 124 -13.08 -20.31 -4.87
C ALA A 124 -13.51 -19.17 -3.94
N GLN A 125 -13.55 -17.94 -4.47
CA GLN A 125 -13.89 -16.76 -3.67
C GLN A 125 -15.30 -16.85 -3.08
N LYS A 126 -16.24 -17.46 -3.81
CA LYS A 126 -17.61 -17.73 -3.35
C LYS A 126 -17.65 -18.88 -2.35
N ALA A 127 -16.90 -19.94 -2.60
CA ALA A 127 -16.85 -21.13 -1.74
C ALA A 127 -16.29 -20.81 -0.35
N HIS A 128 -15.32 -19.90 -0.26
CA HIS A 128 -14.62 -19.56 0.98
C HIS A 128 -14.99 -18.20 1.57
N ASN A 129 -15.94 -17.48 0.96
CA ASN A 129 -16.40 -16.16 1.39
C ASN A 129 -15.24 -15.16 1.62
N ILE A 130 -14.38 -15.02 0.61
CA ILE A 130 -13.22 -14.12 0.58
C ILE A 130 -13.24 -13.40 -0.77
N VAL A 131 -12.90 -12.11 -0.82
CA VAL A 131 -12.75 -11.40 -2.11
C VAL A 131 -11.34 -11.63 -2.63
N VAL A 132 -11.19 -12.10 -3.86
CA VAL A 132 -9.88 -12.40 -4.45
C VAL A 132 -9.68 -11.65 -5.76
N LYS A 133 -8.53 -10.99 -5.88
CA LYS A 133 -8.04 -10.30 -7.08
C LYS A 133 -6.74 -10.93 -7.56
N LEU A 134 -6.43 -10.73 -8.84
CA LEU A 134 -5.24 -11.25 -9.50
C LEU A 134 -4.33 -10.11 -9.94
N LEU A 135 -3.05 -10.22 -9.56
CA LEU A 135 -1.95 -9.53 -10.20
C LEU A 135 -1.18 -10.52 -11.06
N ILE A 136 -0.97 -10.18 -12.33
CA ILE A 136 -0.23 -11.04 -13.25
C ILE A 136 1.25 -10.67 -13.14
N SER A 137 2.09 -11.62 -12.72
CA SER A 137 3.50 -11.37 -12.45
C SER A 137 4.36 -11.50 -13.70
N ILE A 138 5.29 -10.56 -13.87
CA ILE A 138 6.43 -10.64 -14.77
C ILE A 138 7.64 -11.07 -13.93
N ASP A 139 8.26 -12.18 -14.32
CA ASP A 139 9.54 -12.62 -13.74
C ASP A 139 10.68 -11.94 -14.50
N ARG A 140 11.38 -11.02 -13.82
CA ARG A 140 12.50 -10.24 -14.40
C ARG A 140 13.69 -11.07 -14.85
N SER A 141 13.79 -12.32 -14.39
CA SER A 141 14.88 -13.22 -14.81
C SER A 141 14.62 -13.88 -16.17
N GLN A 142 13.42 -13.72 -16.73
CA GLN A 142 13.04 -14.29 -18.02
C GLN A 142 13.39 -13.33 -19.18
N PRO A 143 13.57 -13.86 -20.41
CA PRO A 143 13.70 -13.03 -21.61
C PRO A 143 12.55 -12.01 -21.75
N THR A 144 12.88 -10.79 -22.19
CA THR A 144 11.95 -9.67 -22.31
C THR A 144 10.75 -9.97 -23.21
N GLU A 145 10.90 -10.85 -24.21
CA GLU A 145 9.82 -11.29 -25.09
C GLU A 145 8.70 -12.02 -24.33
N ILE A 146 9.04 -12.72 -23.24
CA ILE A 146 8.06 -13.35 -22.36
C ILE A 146 7.30 -12.27 -21.58
N ALA A 147 7.98 -11.22 -21.11
CA ALA A 147 7.32 -10.10 -20.45
C ALA A 147 6.36 -9.37 -21.40
N GLU A 148 6.73 -9.20 -22.67
CA GLU A 148 5.88 -8.60 -23.70
C GLU A 148 4.61 -9.43 -23.96
N GLU A 149 4.74 -10.76 -24.05
CA GLU A 149 3.60 -11.68 -24.14
C GLU A 149 2.69 -11.54 -22.91
N ILE A 150 3.25 -11.55 -21.70
CA ILE A 150 2.50 -11.44 -20.43
C ILE A 150 1.74 -10.13 -20.35
N VAL A 151 2.33 -9.00 -20.73
CA VAL A 151 1.66 -7.69 -20.71
C VAL A 151 0.48 -7.68 -21.68
N THR A 152 0.68 -8.20 -22.89
CA THR A 152 -0.39 -8.33 -23.88
C THR A 152 -1.54 -9.21 -23.38
N LEU A 153 -1.21 -10.34 -22.76
CA LEU A 153 -2.20 -11.22 -22.13
C LEU A 153 -2.92 -10.55 -20.96
N ALA A 154 -2.22 -9.79 -20.13
CA ALA A 154 -2.82 -9.12 -18.98
C ALA A 154 -3.86 -8.08 -19.42
N GLU A 155 -3.59 -7.35 -20.51
CA GLU A 155 -4.55 -6.43 -21.13
C GLU A 155 -5.79 -7.18 -21.63
N GLU A 156 -5.61 -8.24 -22.40
CA GLU A 156 -6.69 -9.08 -22.94
C GLU A 156 -7.57 -9.66 -21.83
N ILE A 157 -6.96 -10.30 -20.83
CA ILE A 157 -7.69 -10.97 -19.75
C ILE A 157 -8.35 -9.95 -18.83
N LYS A 158 -7.74 -8.79 -18.58
CA LYS A 158 -8.37 -7.71 -17.82
C LYS A 158 -9.64 -7.20 -18.49
N GLN A 159 -9.65 -7.02 -19.82
CA GLN A 159 -10.86 -6.59 -20.53
C GLN A 159 -12.00 -7.59 -20.34
N LYS A 160 -11.68 -8.89 -20.29
CA LYS A 160 -12.67 -9.95 -20.11
C LYS A 160 -13.10 -10.15 -18.64
N TYR A 161 -12.18 -9.96 -17.69
CA TYR A 161 -12.39 -10.17 -16.25
C TYR A 161 -11.95 -8.95 -15.42
N PRO A 162 -12.55 -7.76 -15.64
CA PRO A 162 -12.09 -6.50 -15.03
C PRO A 162 -12.27 -6.46 -13.50
N ASN A 163 -13.16 -7.31 -12.98
CA ASN A 163 -13.39 -7.45 -11.55
C ASN A 163 -12.35 -8.33 -10.85
N ILE A 164 -11.56 -9.10 -11.59
CA ILE A 164 -10.57 -10.03 -11.01
C ILE A 164 -9.16 -9.55 -11.29
N VAL A 165 -8.82 -9.27 -12.54
CA VAL A 165 -7.45 -8.86 -12.91
C VAL A 165 -7.31 -7.36 -12.67
N LYS A 166 -6.55 -7.01 -11.62
CA LYS A 166 -6.41 -5.61 -11.19
C LYS A 166 -5.09 -4.97 -11.60
N GLY A 167 -4.06 -5.75 -11.91
CA GLY A 167 -2.75 -5.17 -12.21
C GLY A 167 -1.67 -6.17 -12.61
N LEU A 168 -0.46 -5.64 -12.69
CA LEU A 168 0.77 -6.40 -12.86
C LEU A 168 1.61 -6.36 -11.59
N ASP A 169 2.37 -7.44 -11.42
CA ASP A 169 3.48 -7.54 -10.49
C ASP A 169 4.80 -7.63 -11.28
N LEU A 170 5.87 -6.99 -10.80
CA LEU A 170 7.23 -7.25 -11.26
C LEU A 170 7.98 -7.91 -10.10
N SER A 171 8.46 -9.13 -10.32
CA SER A 171 9.12 -9.98 -9.32
C SER A 171 10.22 -10.81 -9.99
N GLY A 172 10.69 -11.88 -9.33
CA GLY A 172 11.76 -12.74 -9.84
C GLY A 172 13.11 -12.46 -9.17
N ASP A 173 14.18 -13.02 -9.72
CA ASP A 173 15.54 -12.84 -9.18
C ASP A 173 15.99 -11.37 -9.31
N PRO A 174 16.16 -10.61 -8.22
CA PRO A 174 16.52 -9.19 -8.27
C PRO A 174 17.94 -8.93 -8.81
N PHE A 175 18.78 -9.97 -8.93
CA PHE A 175 20.10 -9.88 -9.54
C PHE A 175 20.09 -10.09 -11.07
N GLN A 176 18.93 -10.42 -11.65
CA GLN A 176 18.77 -10.71 -13.08
C GLN A 176 17.87 -9.68 -13.76
N GLY A 177 18.09 -9.46 -15.06
CA GLY A 177 17.34 -8.48 -15.83
C GLY A 177 17.59 -7.03 -15.38
N THR A 178 17.14 -6.08 -16.18
CA THR A 178 17.27 -4.63 -15.87
C THR A 178 15.93 -3.95 -15.98
N PHE A 179 15.63 -3.05 -15.04
CA PHE A 179 14.38 -2.29 -15.08
C PHE A 179 14.16 -1.54 -16.40
N GLN A 180 15.21 -0.96 -17.00
CA GLN A 180 15.13 -0.20 -18.24
C GLN A 180 14.62 -1.06 -19.41
N SER A 181 14.93 -2.36 -19.42
CA SER A 181 14.43 -3.28 -20.47
C SER A 181 12.92 -3.56 -20.35
N LEU A 182 12.38 -3.46 -19.14
CA LEU A 182 10.97 -3.72 -18.84
C LEU A 182 10.13 -2.43 -18.77
N GLN A 183 10.77 -1.27 -18.60
CA GLN A 183 10.11 0.02 -18.47
C GLN A 183 9.14 0.34 -19.62
N PRO A 184 9.45 0.08 -20.92
CA PRO A 184 8.48 0.30 -22.00
C PRO A 184 7.24 -0.59 -21.87
N LEU A 185 7.41 -1.83 -21.40
CA LEU A 185 6.34 -2.79 -21.23
C LEU A 185 5.44 -2.43 -20.03
N LEU A 186 6.03 -2.01 -18.92
CA LEU A 186 5.29 -1.51 -17.77
C LEU A 186 4.56 -0.21 -18.10
N LYS A 187 5.14 0.64 -18.96
CA LYS A 187 4.44 1.83 -19.48
C LYS A 187 3.20 1.43 -20.28
N LYS A 188 3.31 0.45 -21.19
CA LYS A 188 2.17 -0.08 -21.95
C LYS A 188 1.05 -0.55 -21.01
N ALA A 189 1.41 -1.28 -19.95
CA ALA A 189 0.45 -1.72 -18.94
C ALA A 189 -0.25 -0.56 -18.20
N LYS A 190 0.48 0.50 -17.82
CA LYS A 190 -0.11 1.73 -17.23
C LYS A 190 -1.08 2.41 -18.20
N ASP A 191 -0.70 2.51 -19.47
CA ASP A 191 -1.54 3.10 -20.52
C ASP A 191 -2.83 2.26 -20.74
N ALA A 192 -2.78 0.95 -20.45
CA ALA A 192 -3.95 0.06 -20.38
C ALA A 192 -4.65 0.02 -19.01
N HIS A 193 -4.36 1.00 -18.14
CA HIS A 193 -4.92 1.17 -16.80
C HIS A 193 -4.65 0.01 -15.83
N LEU A 194 -3.69 -0.89 -16.09
CA LEU A 194 -3.27 -1.90 -15.11
C LEU A 194 -2.54 -1.20 -13.95
N ASN A 195 -2.94 -1.52 -12.72
CA ASN A 195 -2.20 -1.06 -11.55
C ASN A 195 -0.85 -1.80 -11.46
N LEU A 196 0.16 -1.18 -10.85
CA LEU A 196 1.49 -1.76 -10.72
C LEU A 196 1.89 -1.90 -9.25
N ALA A 197 2.24 -3.13 -8.87
CA ALA A 197 2.95 -3.46 -7.64
C ALA A 197 4.33 -4.02 -8.03
N LEU A 198 5.41 -3.31 -7.75
CA LEU A 198 6.75 -3.72 -8.21
C LEU A 198 7.61 -4.09 -7.01
N HIS A 199 8.26 -5.24 -7.05
CA HIS A 199 9.35 -5.54 -6.14
C HIS A 199 10.48 -4.54 -6.41
N CYS A 200 10.85 -3.77 -5.38
CA CYS A 200 11.75 -2.64 -5.53
C CYS A 200 12.55 -2.47 -4.25
N ALA A 201 13.85 -2.16 -4.40
CA ALA A 201 14.80 -2.06 -3.29
C ALA A 201 14.83 -3.32 -2.39
N GLU A 202 14.68 -4.51 -2.97
CA GLU A 202 14.90 -5.79 -2.25
C GLU A 202 16.37 -6.03 -1.90
N ILE A 203 17.25 -5.53 -2.75
CA ILE A 203 18.70 -5.56 -2.64
C ILE A 203 19.25 -4.14 -2.75
N ASP A 204 20.53 -3.95 -2.39
CA ASP A 204 21.19 -2.63 -2.42
C ASP A 204 21.52 -2.19 -3.85
N THR A 205 20.50 -1.76 -4.60
CA THR A 205 20.60 -1.27 -5.98
C THR A 205 20.02 0.15 -6.08
N ALA A 206 20.67 1.11 -5.42
CA ALA A 206 20.20 2.50 -5.33
C ALA A 206 19.84 3.15 -6.69
N LYS A 207 20.63 2.86 -7.74
CA LYS A 207 20.37 3.39 -9.10
C LYS A 207 19.07 2.85 -9.69
N GLU A 208 18.90 1.53 -9.71
CA GLU A 208 17.68 0.91 -10.26
C GLU A 208 16.45 1.31 -9.42
N THR A 209 16.61 1.35 -8.09
CA THR A 209 15.56 1.83 -7.18
C THR A 209 15.10 3.25 -7.56
N GLN A 210 16.03 4.16 -7.82
CA GLN A 210 15.69 5.52 -8.23
C GLN A 210 14.96 5.55 -9.59
N GLU A 211 15.44 4.77 -10.58
CA GLU A 211 14.79 4.67 -11.89
C GLU A 211 13.34 4.16 -11.79
N MET A 212 13.09 3.19 -10.90
CA MET A 212 11.76 2.67 -10.63
C MET A 212 10.84 3.72 -9.97
N LEU A 213 11.35 4.46 -8.98
CA LEU A 213 10.59 5.52 -8.31
C LEU A 213 10.30 6.71 -9.23
N ASP A 214 11.23 7.03 -10.13
CA ASP A 214 11.02 8.08 -11.14
C ASP A 214 9.99 7.68 -12.20
N PHE A 215 9.93 6.38 -12.54
CA PHE A 215 8.88 5.83 -13.40
C PHE A 215 7.48 5.87 -12.75
N GLY A 216 7.41 5.62 -11.44
CA GLY A 216 6.20 5.69 -10.63
C GLY A 216 5.28 4.49 -10.79
N PHE A 217 4.83 3.95 -9.66
CA PHE A 217 3.93 2.80 -9.52
C PHE A 217 3.11 2.98 -8.22
N GLN A 218 2.18 2.07 -7.91
CA GLN A 218 1.28 2.27 -6.76
C GLN A 218 1.80 1.60 -5.49
N ARG A 219 2.45 0.43 -5.61
CA ARG A 219 2.95 -0.31 -4.44
C ARG A 219 4.37 -0.87 -4.64
N CYS A 220 5.18 -0.72 -3.60
CA CYS A 220 6.56 -1.18 -3.51
C CYS A 220 6.61 -2.48 -2.72
N GLY A 221 6.91 -3.59 -3.38
CA GLY A 221 7.23 -4.86 -2.74
C GLY A 221 8.53 -4.76 -1.97
N HIS A 222 8.50 -5.12 -0.69
CA HIS A 222 9.61 -5.11 0.27
C HIS A 222 10.12 -3.73 0.67
N GLY A 223 10.73 -2.96 -0.24
CA GLY A 223 11.30 -1.64 0.05
C GLY A 223 12.44 -1.66 1.09
N THR A 224 13.18 -2.76 1.18
CA THR A 224 14.19 -3.02 2.23
C THR A 224 15.34 -2.01 2.24
N TYR A 225 15.80 -1.61 1.05
CA TYR A 225 16.94 -0.72 0.86
C TYR A 225 16.53 0.72 0.48
N LEU A 226 15.27 1.09 0.69
CA LEU A 226 14.83 2.47 0.50
C LEU A 226 15.48 3.38 1.55
N ASN A 227 16.17 4.42 1.09
CA ASN A 227 16.73 5.46 1.97
C ASN A 227 15.68 6.53 2.33
N GLU A 228 16.04 7.48 3.20
CA GLU A 228 15.12 8.53 3.67
C GLU A 228 14.56 9.42 2.55
N GLU A 229 15.39 9.77 1.55
CA GLU A 229 14.97 10.58 0.41
C GLU A 229 13.97 9.82 -0.47
N GLN A 230 14.23 8.53 -0.70
CA GLN A 230 13.36 7.64 -1.46
C GLN A 230 12.03 7.37 -0.74
N LEU A 231 12.05 7.24 0.59
CA LEU A 231 10.83 7.15 1.40
C LEU A 231 10.01 8.44 1.32
N LEU A 232 10.66 9.61 1.31
CA LEU A 232 9.97 10.89 1.09
C LEU A 232 9.38 10.99 -0.33
N GLN A 233 10.07 10.47 -1.35
CA GLN A 233 9.52 10.36 -2.70
C GLN A 233 8.29 9.43 -2.72
N CYS A 234 8.34 8.29 -2.03
CA CYS A 234 7.19 7.40 -1.89
C CYS A 234 5.99 8.11 -1.27
N VAL A 235 6.20 8.95 -0.23
CA VAL A 235 5.13 9.75 0.38
C VAL A 235 4.52 10.72 -0.64
N LYS A 236 5.37 11.49 -1.36
CA LYS A 236 4.92 12.46 -2.37
C LYS A 236 4.12 11.81 -3.51
N GLN A 237 4.50 10.60 -3.88
CA GLN A 237 3.85 9.85 -4.96
C GLN A 237 2.73 8.91 -4.46
N ASN A 238 2.42 8.90 -3.16
CA ASN A 238 1.44 8.01 -2.53
C ASN A 238 1.73 6.50 -2.74
N ILE A 239 3.01 6.13 -2.87
CA ILE A 239 3.46 4.73 -2.97
C ILE A 239 3.31 4.06 -1.60
N THR A 240 2.68 2.88 -1.58
CA THR A 240 2.57 2.06 -0.38
C THR A 240 3.65 0.98 -0.35
N ILE A 241 4.30 0.77 0.80
CA ILE A 241 5.28 -0.29 1.01
C ILE A 241 4.58 -1.56 1.51
N GLU A 242 4.70 -2.65 0.73
CA GLU A 242 4.29 -4.01 1.09
C GLU A 242 5.43 -4.69 1.86
N CYS A 243 5.32 -4.74 3.19
CA CYS A 243 6.41 -5.18 4.05
C CYS A 243 6.24 -6.65 4.48
N CYS A 244 7.25 -7.48 4.20
CA CYS A 244 7.19 -8.93 4.37
C CYS A 244 8.23 -9.39 5.41
N LEU A 245 7.89 -9.29 6.70
CA LEU A 245 8.85 -9.41 7.81
C LEU A 245 9.61 -10.73 7.81
N THR A 246 8.89 -11.85 7.74
CA THR A 246 9.51 -13.17 7.77
C THR A 246 10.32 -13.44 6.52
N SER A 247 9.80 -13.06 5.35
CA SER A 247 10.50 -13.18 4.07
C SER A 247 11.85 -12.45 4.12
N ASN A 248 11.85 -11.19 4.54
CA ASN A 248 13.06 -10.37 4.55
C ASN A 248 14.17 -10.95 5.45
N VAL A 249 13.80 -11.52 6.60
CA VAL A 249 14.77 -12.21 7.48
C VAL A 249 15.21 -13.56 6.91
N LYS A 250 14.28 -14.38 6.39
CA LYS A 250 14.58 -15.71 5.85
C LYS A 250 15.40 -15.67 4.55
N CYS A 251 15.20 -14.65 3.73
CA CYS A 251 15.95 -14.38 2.51
C CYS A 251 17.25 -13.58 2.77
N ALA A 252 17.51 -13.23 4.04
CA ALA A 252 18.70 -12.47 4.46
C ALA A 252 18.87 -11.10 3.79
N THR A 253 17.78 -10.50 3.28
CA THR A 253 17.76 -9.09 2.85
C THR A 253 17.76 -8.16 4.06
N VAL A 254 17.28 -8.66 5.21
CA VAL A 254 17.45 -8.07 6.54
C VAL A 254 18.15 -9.08 7.45
N LYS A 255 19.09 -8.62 8.28
CA LYS A 255 19.89 -9.51 9.17
C LYS A 255 19.06 -10.17 10.28
N SER A 256 18.08 -9.44 10.82
CA SER A 256 17.27 -9.83 11.97
C SER A 256 16.03 -8.94 12.07
N TYR A 257 15.03 -9.35 12.84
CA TYR A 257 13.87 -8.50 13.14
C TYR A 257 14.27 -7.18 13.81
N ASP A 258 15.29 -7.16 14.68
CA ASP A 258 15.78 -5.94 15.33
C ASP A 258 16.33 -4.89 14.34
N SER A 259 16.85 -5.35 13.20
CA SER A 259 17.41 -4.50 12.14
C SER A 259 16.43 -4.22 10.99
N HIS A 260 15.15 -4.58 11.14
CA HIS A 260 14.17 -4.45 10.07
C HIS A 260 13.81 -2.98 9.81
N HIS A 261 13.56 -2.61 8.55
CA HIS A 261 13.19 -1.25 8.14
C HIS A 261 11.76 -0.86 8.54
N PHE A 262 10.87 -1.85 8.65
CA PHE A 262 9.45 -1.69 9.01
C PHE A 262 9.18 -0.71 10.17
N PRO A 263 9.80 -0.82 11.37
CA PRO A 263 9.45 0.06 12.49
C PRO A 263 9.81 1.52 12.21
N ASN A 264 10.89 1.75 11.47
CA ASN A 264 11.27 3.09 11.05
C ASN A 264 10.23 3.69 10.09
N ILE A 265 9.84 2.94 9.05
CA ILE A 265 8.80 3.39 8.10
C ILE A 265 7.50 3.68 8.86
N LEU A 266 7.08 2.78 9.74
CA LEU A 266 5.85 2.90 10.50
C LEU A 266 5.84 4.11 11.44
N ARG A 267 6.93 4.38 12.15
CA ARG A 267 6.94 5.37 13.26
C ARG A 267 7.49 6.73 12.87
N ASN A 268 8.50 6.75 12.01
CA ASN A 268 9.31 7.92 11.76
C ASN A 268 9.07 8.52 10.38
N THR A 269 8.20 7.92 9.56
CA THR A 269 7.87 8.43 8.23
C THR A 269 6.36 8.57 8.05
N GLN A 270 5.96 9.33 7.04
CA GLN A 270 4.58 9.42 6.59
C GLN A 270 4.24 8.38 5.50
N CYS A 271 5.18 7.50 5.17
CA CYS A 271 4.99 6.52 4.11
C CYS A 271 3.95 5.49 4.55
N ARG A 272 3.00 5.18 3.66
CA ARG A 272 2.00 4.14 3.92
C ARG A 272 2.72 2.79 3.88
N VAL A 273 2.56 2.00 4.93
CA VAL A 273 3.11 0.64 5.03
C VAL A 273 2.01 -0.33 5.41
N VAL A 274 2.10 -1.55 4.86
CA VAL A 274 1.23 -2.70 5.15
C VAL A 274 2.11 -3.91 5.48
N LEU A 275 1.56 -4.87 6.23
CA LEU A 275 2.20 -6.16 6.46
C LEU A 275 1.63 -7.19 5.50
N CYS A 276 2.49 -7.99 4.88
CA CYS A 276 2.13 -9.03 3.93
C CYS A 276 2.93 -10.32 4.19
N SER A 277 2.42 -11.45 3.71
CA SER A 277 3.03 -12.78 3.95
C SER A 277 4.07 -13.22 2.91
N ASP A 278 4.03 -12.65 1.70
CA ASP A 278 4.90 -13.00 0.57
C ASP A 278 4.69 -14.45 0.08
N ASP A 279 5.53 -15.37 0.53
CA ASP A 279 5.42 -16.80 0.25
C ASP A 279 5.09 -17.57 1.55
N CYS A 280 3.84 -17.47 2.02
CA CYS A 280 3.44 -17.96 3.34
C CYS A 280 3.74 -19.46 3.57
N GLY A 281 3.67 -20.28 2.52
CA GLY A 281 4.01 -21.70 2.55
C GLY A 281 5.51 -21.99 2.50
N ILE A 282 6.31 -21.13 1.85
CA ILE A 282 7.78 -21.24 1.83
C ILE A 282 8.38 -20.80 3.15
N PHE A 283 7.85 -19.74 3.75
CA PHE A 283 8.35 -19.17 5.00
C PHE A 283 7.70 -19.77 6.25
N ASP A 284 6.76 -20.70 6.07
CA ASP A 284 5.97 -21.32 7.15
C ASP A 284 5.36 -20.23 8.07
N SER A 285 4.77 -19.20 7.45
CA SER A 285 4.25 -18.01 8.13
C SER A 285 2.96 -17.45 7.52
N THR A 286 1.85 -17.48 8.25
CA THR A 286 0.57 -16.86 7.84
C THR A 286 0.56 -15.35 8.06
N LEU A 287 -0.44 -14.64 7.52
CA LEU A 287 -0.56 -13.21 7.75
C LEU A 287 -0.85 -12.89 9.23
N THR A 288 -1.63 -13.73 9.92
CA THR A 288 -1.74 -13.65 11.39
C THR A 288 -0.39 -13.74 12.08
N GLN A 289 0.51 -14.62 11.62
CA GLN A 289 1.86 -14.75 12.17
C GLN A 289 2.75 -13.54 11.86
N GLU A 290 2.58 -12.87 10.71
CA GLU A 290 3.28 -11.61 10.42
C GLU A 290 2.85 -10.49 11.38
N PHE A 291 1.54 -10.36 11.66
CA PHE A 291 1.05 -9.43 12.67
C PHE A 291 1.53 -9.78 14.09
N LEU A 292 1.60 -11.07 14.43
CA LEU A 292 2.15 -11.53 15.71
C LEU A 292 3.62 -11.13 15.85
N LYS A 293 4.44 -11.34 14.82
CA LYS A 293 5.84 -10.88 14.82
C LYS A 293 5.93 -9.37 14.96
N GLY A 294 5.05 -8.62 14.29
CA GLY A 294 4.96 -7.19 14.48
C GLY A 294 4.70 -6.81 15.96
N HIS A 295 3.77 -7.51 16.61
CA HIS A 295 3.52 -7.33 18.04
C HIS A 295 4.72 -7.71 18.91
N GLU A 296 5.34 -8.86 18.67
CA GLU A 296 6.44 -9.40 19.48
C GLU A 296 7.72 -8.56 19.39
N PHE A 297 8.17 -8.24 18.17
CA PHE A 297 9.43 -7.54 17.94
C PHE A 297 9.28 -6.02 18.01
N TYR A 298 8.12 -5.48 17.64
CA TYR A 298 7.94 -4.03 17.51
C TYR A 298 6.85 -3.49 18.44
N GLN A 299 6.29 -4.30 19.34
CA GLN A 299 5.28 -3.86 20.31
C GLN A 299 4.07 -3.20 19.65
N LEU A 300 3.67 -3.67 18.47
CA LEU A 300 2.47 -3.16 17.80
C LEU A 300 1.26 -3.30 18.71
N SER A 301 0.63 -2.17 18.99
CA SER A 301 -0.62 -2.09 19.72
C SER A 301 -1.78 -2.52 18.83
N LYS A 302 -2.97 -2.70 19.42
CA LYS A 302 -4.19 -2.89 18.63
C LYS A 302 -4.43 -1.70 17.70
N ASP A 303 -4.12 -0.47 18.12
CA ASP A 303 -4.30 0.72 17.28
C ASP A 303 -3.33 0.75 16.08
N ASP A 304 -2.09 0.29 16.26
CA ASP A 304 -1.16 0.12 15.14
C ASP A 304 -1.69 -0.91 14.13
N ILE A 305 -2.20 -2.03 14.63
CA ILE A 305 -2.81 -3.08 13.80
C ILE A 305 -4.02 -2.53 13.04
N ARG A 306 -4.89 -1.76 13.69
CA ARG A 306 -6.02 -1.08 13.04
C ARG A 306 -5.55 -0.15 11.93
N ARG A 307 -4.50 0.64 12.19
CA ARG A 307 -3.91 1.56 11.20
C ARG A 307 -3.35 0.82 10.00
N LEU A 308 -2.64 -0.30 10.22
CA LEU A 308 -2.13 -1.16 9.16
C LEU A 308 -3.26 -1.79 8.34
N SER A 309 -4.35 -2.23 8.97
CA SER A 309 -5.53 -2.73 8.26
C SER A 309 -6.17 -1.65 7.38
N MET A 310 -6.33 -0.43 7.88
CA MET A 310 -6.85 0.69 7.06
C MET A 310 -5.90 1.03 5.92
N ASN A 311 -4.58 1.06 6.17
CA ASN A 311 -3.59 1.26 5.11
C ASN A 311 -3.74 0.20 4.00
N ALA A 312 -3.96 -1.06 4.35
CA ALA A 312 -4.14 -2.14 3.38
C ALA A 312 -5.44 -1.98 2.56
N ILE A 313 -6.54 -1.55 3.17
CA ILE A 313 -7.78 -1.25 2.43
C ILE A 313 -7.54 -0.13 1.43
N GLU A 314 -6.94 0.98 1.87
CA GLU A 314 -6.68 2.14 1.00
C GLU A 314 -5.72 1.80 -0.15
N ALA A 315 -4.70 0.98 0.14
CA ALA A 315 -3.70 0.55 -0.84
C ALA A 315 -4.16 -0.58 -1.78
N SER A 316 -5.25 -1.28 -1.45
CA SER A 316 -5.79 -2.32 -2.32
C SER A 316 -6.19 -1.75 -3.69
N PHE A 317 -6.10 -2.59 -4.71
CA PHE A 317 -6.63 -2.33 -6.06
C PHE A 317 -8.11 -2.73 -6.20
N ALA A 318 -8.79 -2.88 -5.07
CA ALA A 318 -10.24 -2.98 -4.99
C ALA A 318 -10.88 -1.71 -5.55
N ASP A 319 -12.10 -1.83 -6.10
CA ASP A 319 -12.88 -0.64 -6.43
C ASP A 319 -13.48 0.01 -5.17
N ASP A 320 -14.06 1.21 -5.32
CA ASP A 320 -14.56 1.99 -4.19
C ASP A 320 -15.69 1.27 -3.43
N GLN A 321 -16.50 0.48 -4.12
CA GLN A 321 -17.58 -0.29 -3.51
C GLN A 321 -17.00 -1.44 -2.67
N GLU A 322 -16.01 -2.16 -3.21
CA GLU A 322 -15.28 -3.20 -2.52
C GLU A 322 -14.56 -2.65 -1.28
N LYS A 323 -13.82 -1.53 -1.42
CA LYS A 323 -13.16 -0.86 -0.29
C LYS A 323 -14.15 -0.49 0.81
N THR A 324 -15.30 0.06 0.44
CA THR A 324 -16.36 0.42 1.39
C THR A 324 -16.89 -0.80 2.14
N SER A 325 -17.10 -1.91 1.45
CA SER A 325 -17.58 -3.18 2.03
C SER A 325 -16.55 -3.79 3.00
N ILE A 326 -15.28 -3.85 2.58
CA ILE A 326 -14.18 -4.37 3.39
C ILE A 326 -14.01 -3.50 4.65
N LYS A 327 -14.04 -2.17 4.49
CA LYS A 327 -13.93 -1.21 5.60
C LYS A 327 -15.03 -1.42 6.62
N ARG A 328 -16.28 -1.54 6.17
CA ARG A 328 -17.42 -1.85 7.05
C ARG A 328 -17.18 -3.13 7.85
N THR A 329 -16.80 -4.21 7.18
CA THR A 329 -16.54 -5.51 7.81
C THR A 329 -15.45 -5.42 8.90
N VAL A 330 -14.34 -4.73 8.61
CA VAL A 330 -13.23 -4.54 9.56
C VAL A 330 -13.67 -3.69 10.76
N VAL A 331 -14.36 -2.58 10.51
CA VAL A 331 -14.87 -1.64 11.53
C VAL A 331 -15.85 -2.36 12.48
N GLU A 332 -16.80 -3.11 11.93
CA GLU A 332 -17.81 -3.84 12.70
C GLU A 332 -17.17 -4.96 13.54
N THR A 333 -16.30 -5.78 12.94
CA THR A 333 -15.66 -6.91 13.64
C THR A 333 -14.79 -6.44 14.79
N LEU A 334 -14.13 -5.30 14.62
CA LEU A 334 -13.27 -4.75 15.67
C LEU A 334 -14.03 -3.93 16.72
N GLY A 335 -15.36 -3.86 16.62
CA GLY A 335 -16.23 -3.17 17.58
C GLY A 335 -16.04 -1.66 17.60
N TRP A 336 -15.72 -1.04 16.46
CA TRP A 336 -15.40 0.40 16.35
C TRP A 336 -16.63 1.33 16.42
N GLY A 337 -17.64 1.00 17.24
CA GLY A 337 -18.79 1.87 17.46
C GLY A 337 -18.35 3.30 17.79
N ARG A 338 -18.83 4.27 16.99
CA ARG A 338 -18.58 5.74 17.02
C ARG A 338 -17.22 6.30 16.56
N ILE A 339 -16.09 5.59 16.62
CA ILE A 339 -14.77 6.20 16.27
C ILE A 339 -14.52 6.19 14.74
N ALA A 340 -15.08 5.24 14.00
CA ALA A 340 -14.85 5.09 12.57
C ALA A 340 -15.44 6.22 11.71
N TYR A 341 -16.56 6.79 12.13
CA TYR A 341 -17.25 7.88 11.42
C TYR A 341 -16.45 9.19 11.51
N ASP A 342 -15.87 9.47 12.68
CA ASP A 342 -15.04 10.65 12.91
C ASP A 342 -13.63 10.51 12.29
N TRP A 343 -13.06 9.30 12.23
CA TRP A 343 -11.74 9.11 11.62
C TRP A 343 -11.77 9.24 10.09
N CYS A 344 -12.79 8.68 9.44
CA CYS A 344 -12.97 8.77 7.98
C CYS A 344 -13.17 10.22 7.52
N THR A 345 -14.02 10.97 8.22
CA THR A 345 -14.27 12.40 7.96
C THR A 345 -13.04 13.27 8.30
N SER A 346 -12.25 12.92 9.32
CA SER A 346 -11.06 13.69 9.70
C SER A 346 -9.86 13.54 8.75
N GLN A 347 -9.68 12.37 8.11
CA GLN A 347 -8.62 12.14 7.13
C GLN A 347 -8.96 12.78 5.78
N GLU A 348 -10.19 12.64 5.31
CA GLU A 348 -10.68 13.35 4.12
C GLU A 348 -10.62 14.88 4.32
N ALA A 349 -11.00 15.37 5.51
CA ALA A 349 -10.85 16.79 5.85
C ALA A 349 -9.38 17.25 5.96
N LYS A 350 -8.46 16.40 6.43
CA LYS A 350 -7.01 16.71 6.46
C LYS A 350 -6.41 16.75 5.06
N ILE A 351 -6.73 15.77 4.22
CA ILE A 351 -6.27 15.70 2.83
C ILE A 351 -6.86 16.87 2.02
N ALA A 352 -8.15 17.19 2.20
CA ALA A 352 -8.78 18.35 1.57
C ALA A 352 -8.17 19.68 2.06
N ARG A 353 -7.82 19.81 3.34
CA ARG A 353 -7.13 21.01 3.87
C ARG A 353 -5.71 21.17 3.34
N ILE A 354 -5.00 20.07 3.07
CA ILE A 354 -3.66 20.10 2.46
C ILE A 354 -3.75 20.54 0.99
N HIS A 355 -4.73 20.03 0.23
CA HIS A 355 -4.96 20.47 -1.15
C HIS A 355 -5.40 21.94 -1.20
N LEU A 356 -6.31 22.36 -0.32
CA LEU A 356 -6.73 23.77 -0.23
C LEU A 356 -5.57 24.70 0.16
N ALA A 357 -4.68 24.27 1.06
CA ALA A 357 -3.48 25.03 1.41
C ALA A 357 -2.50 25.13 0.22
N GLN A 358 -2.31 24.05 -0.55
CA GLN A 358 -1.48 24.06 -1.75
C GLN A 358 -2.05 24.96 -2.86
N ASP A 359 -3.36 24.98 -3.04
CA ASP A 359 -4.04 25.86 -4.00
C ASP A 359 -3.96 27.34 -3.57
N ILE A 360 -4.11 27.62 -2.27
CA ILE A 360 -3.93 28.98 -1.73
C ILE A 360 -2.48 29.45 -1.91
N PHE A 361 -1.49 28.58 -1.74
CA PHE A 361 -0.08 28.90 -2.02
C PHE A 361 0.24 29.03 -3.52
N ALA A 362 -0.50 28.34 -4.40
CA ALA A 362 -0.37 28.48 -5.85
C ALA A 362 -0.98 29.80 -6.38
N VAL A 363 -2.07 30.28 -5.75
CA VAL A 363 -2.71 31.57 -6.07
C VAL A 363 -1.94 32.76 -5.48
N ALA A 364 -1.09 32.54 -4.47
CA ALA A 364 -0.28 33.57 -3.81
C ALA A 364 1.11 33.84 -4.45
N LYS A 365 1.42 33.27 -5.63
CA LYS A 365 2.61 33.69 -6.40
C LYS A 365 2.29 34.97 -7.20
N PRO A 366 3.06 36.07 -7.08
CA PRO A 366 2.86 37.23 -7.93
C PRO A 366 3.18 36.87 -9.37
N ASN A 367 2.24 37.14 -10.28
CA ASN A 367 2.41 37.01 -11.72
C ASN A 367 3.68 37.75 -12.18
N SER A 368 4.69 37.01 -12.67
CA SER A 368 5.79 37.58 -13.45
C SER A 368 5.28 37.92 -14.84
N TYR A 369 4.97 39.20 -15.06
CA TYR A 369 4.70 39.73 -16.40
C TYR A 369 5.95 39.61 -17.28
N ARG A 370 5.79 38.95 -18.42
CA ARG A 370 6.68 39.09 -19.59
C ARG A 370 6.54 40.52 -20.13
N SER A 371 7.66 41.17 -20.40
CA SER A 371 7.74 42.23 -21.41
C SER A 371 9.10 42.19 -22.09
N ASP A 372 9.10 41.78 -23.35
CA ASP A 372 10.16 42.04 -24.32
C ASP A 372 10.30 43.56 -24.57
N MET A 373 11.54 43.98 -24.92
CA MET A 373 12.00 45.26 -25.51
C MET A 373 12.84 46.20 -24.60
N PRO A 374 13.85 46.91 -25.15
CA PRO A 374 15.12 47.17 -24.47
C PRO A 374 15.49 48.64 -24.17
N LYS A 375 16.27 48.81 -23.08
CA LYS A 375 17.16 49.94 -22.66
C LYS A 375 16.54 51.33 -22.41
N PRO A 376 16.97 52.04 -21.34
CA PRO A 376 18.10 53.00 -21.43
C PRO A 376 19.09 52.86 -20.24
N ILE A 377 20.40 52.98 -20.45
CA ILE A 377 21.28 54.19 -20.40
C ILE A 377 21.29 54.88 -19.03
N ALA A 378 22.52 55.00 -18.53
CA ALA A 378 23.02 55.45 -17.23
C ALA A 378 22.74 56.94 -16.88
N GLN A 379 23.21 57.29 -15.66
CA GLN A 379 23.38 58.64 -15.06
C GLN A 379 22.12 59.16 -14.36
N GLU A 380 22.13 59.70 -13.13
CA GLU A 380 23.16 60.40 -12.37
C GLU A 380 22.70 60.65 -10.91
N HIS A 381 23.68 60.86 -10.02
CA HIS A 381 23.68 61.70 -8.81
C HIS A 381 22.65 61.57 -7.66
N HIS A 382 23.21 61.09 -6.53
CA HIS A 382 23.13 61.68 -5.19
C HIS A 382 22.37 63.01 -5.04
N GLU A 383 21.39 63.07 -4.11
CA GLU A 383 21.39 64.05 -3.02
C GLU A 383 20.36 63.74 -1.90
N ARG A 384 20.87 63.77 -0.65
CA ARG A 384 20.29 64.33 0.58
C ARG A 384 18.92 63.86 1.10
N LEU A 385 19.03 63.05 2.15
CA LEU A 385 18.27 63.13 3.40
C LEU A 385 17.47 64.44 3.63
N ARG A 386 16.16 64.32 3.84
CA ARG A 386 15.40 65.00 4.90
C ARG A 386 13.95 64.47 4.98
N THR A 387 13.63 63.91 6.15
CA THR A 387 12.35 64.03 6.89
C THR A 387 11.05 63.70 6.15
N THR A 388 10.31 62.66 6.54
CA THR A 388 9.12 62.72 7.43
C THR A 388 8.43 61.36 7.55
N ASP A 389 7.71 61.21 8.65
CA ASP A 389 7.00 60.08 9.23
C ASP A 389 6.19 59.13 8.31
N ILE A 390 6.13 57.90 8.80
CA ILE A 390 5.38 56.74 8.34
C ILE A 390 3.89 56.96 8.62
N GLY A 391 3.07 56.93 7.56
CA GLY A 391 1.61 56.93 7.61
C GLY A 391 1.04 55.64 7.03
N SER A 392 0.23 54.96 7.85
CA SER A 392 -0.49 53.71 7.62
C SER A 392 -1.81 53.92 6.86
N GLU A 393 -2.10 53.09 5.84
CA GLU A 393 -3.49 52.83 5.41
C GLU A 393 -3.66 51.48 4.68
N GLU A 394 -2.65 50.95 3.98
CA GLU A 394 -2.77 49.68 3.22
C GLU A 394 -2.78 48.39 4.06
N ASN A 395 -2.27 48.42 5.31
CA ASN A 395 -2.19 47.22 6.16
C ASN A 395 -3.45 46.92 6.98
N GLN A 396 -4.45 47.82 7.02
CA GLN A 396 -5.66 47.59 7.81
C GLN A 396 -6.79 46.89 7.02
N GLU A 397 -6.79 46.99 5.69
CA GLU A 397 -7.88 46.48 4.85
C GLU A 397 -7.74 44.97 4.56
N THR A 398 -6.50 44.49 4.43
CA THR A 398 -6.15 43.07 4.31
C THR A 398 -6.41 42.30 5.60
N SER A 399 -6.09 42.89 6.76
CA SER A 399 -6.33 42.25 8.07
C SER A 399 -7.82 42.12 8.40
N ARG A 400 -8.65 43.13 8.07
CA ARG A 400 -10.12 43.06 8.26
C ARG A 400 -10.80 42.05 7.34
N SER A 401 -10.29 41.89 6.12
CA SER A 401 -10.80 40.90 5.15
C SER A 401 -10.46 39.47 5.58
N TYR A 402 -9.27 39.26 6.15
CA TYR A 402 -8.84 37.97 6.69
C TYR A 402 -9.66 37.56 7.94
N ILE A 403 -9.89 38.50 8.87
CA ILE A 403 -10.73 38.26 10.05
C ILE A 403 -12.18 37.94 9.66
N LYS A 404 -12.74 38.62 8.66
CA LYS A 404 -14.08 38.29 8.13
C LYS A 404 -14.14 36.89 7.51
N LEU A 405 -13.07 36.44 6.85
CA LEU A 405 -12.97 35.08 6.31
C LEU A 405 -12.88 34.03 7.43
N CYS A 406 -12.09 34.29 8.47
CA CYS A 406 -11.99 33.40 9.64
C CYS A 406 -13.34 33.28 10.37
N VAL A 407 -14.06 34.39 10.57
CA VAL A 407 -15.39 34.38 11.19
C VAL A 407 -16.42 33.66 10.32
N ARG A 408 -16.38 33.81 8.99
CA ARG A 408 -17.23 33.03 8.06
C ARG A 408 -16.91 31.54 8.11
N SER A 409 -15.63 31.16 8.20
CA SER A 409 -15.22 29.75 8.31
C SER A 409 -15.64 29.12 9.64
N LEU A 410 -15.78 29.90 10.71
CA LEU A 410 -16.25 29.42 12.02
C LEU A 410 -17.79 29.26 12.09
N THR A 411 -18.52 29.88 11.16
CA THR A 411 -20.00 29.92 11.18
C THR A 411 -20.65 29.16 10.02
N TYR A 412 -19.90 28.76 8.99
CA TYR A 412 -20.44 28.00 7.85
C TYR A 412 -20.39 26.49 8.10
N ASN A 413 -21.32 26.02 8.92
CA ASN A 413 -21.62 24.59 9.12
C ASN A 413 -22.84 24.23 8.27
N ALA A 414 -22.64 23.95 6.98
CA ALA A 414 -23.74 23.68 6.03
C ALA A 414 -24.38 22.27 6.17
N HIS A 415 -24.09 21.52 7.24
CA HIS A 415 -24.63 20.17 7.47
C HIS A 415 -25.21 19.93 8.88
N PHE A 416 -25.53 20.98 9.64
CA PHE A 416 -26.36 20.79 10.83
C PHE A 416 -27.84 20.92 10.47
N ASP A 417 -28.51 19.77 10.36
CA ASP A 417 -29.97 19.71 10.39
C ASP A 417 -30.47 20.26 11.75
N ALA A 418 -31.52 21.07 11.71
CA ALA A 418 -32.08 21.76 12.87
C ALA A 418 -32.62 20.80 13.95
N SER A 419 -32.70 19.50 13.65
CA SER A 419 -33.04 18.43 14.60
C SER A 419 -31.95 18.18 15.66
N TYR A 420 -30.69 18.59 15.43
CA TYR A 420 -29.59 18.36 16.37
C TYR A 420 -29.57 19.34 17.56
N ALA A 421 -30.17 20.53 17.41
CA ALA A 421 -30.14 21.56 18.44
C ALA A 421 -31.25 21.41 19.50
N SER A 422 -32.27 20.56 19.25
CA SER A 422 -33.35 20.30 20.22
C SER A 422 -33.07 19.13 21.16
N ASP A 423 -32.15 18.22 20.81
CA ASP A 423 -31.91 16.98 21.57
C ASP A 423 -30.77 17.07 22.60
N ILE A 424 -30.02 18.18 22.62
CA ILE A 424 -28.90 18.35 23.55
C ILE A 424 -29.02 19.72 24.21
N HIS A 425 -29.61 19.75 25.41
CA HIS A 425 -29.56 20.88 26.34
C HIS A 425 -28.10 21.15 26.76
N VAL A 426 -27.30 21.82 25.93
CA VAL A 426 -25.93 22.21 26.27
C VAL A 426 -25.75 23.69 25.98
N GLU A 427 -25.46 24.45 27.03
CA GLU A 427 -24.98 25.83 26.92
C GLU A 427 -23.65 25.87 26.13
N PRO A 428 -23.41 26.88 25.29
CA PRO A 428 -22.21 26.93 24.46
C PRO A 428 -20.97 27.24 25.32
N ILE A 429 -20.08 26.26 25.45
CA ILE A 429 -18.72 26.45 25.95
C ILE A 429 -17.82 26.78 24.75
N TYR A 430 -17.29 28.00 24.71
CA TYR A 430 -16.28 28.41 23.74
C TYR A 430 -14.93 27.74 24.06
N TRP A 431 -14.38 26.99 23.11
CA TRP A 431 -13.00 26.52 23.15
C TRP A 431 -12.09 27.50 22.40
N PHE A 432 -11.11 28.09 23.11
CA PHE A 432 -9.98 28.76 22.47
C PHE A 432 -8.89 27.72 22.21
N VAL A 433 -8.56 27.50 20.93
CA VAL A 433 -7.36 26.75 20.54
C VAL A 433 -6.26 27.77 20.28
N ASP A 434 -5.36 27.93 21.25
CA ASP A 434 -4.20 28.81 21.16
C ASP A 434 -3.13 28.18 20.27
N ASN A 435 -3.00 28.67 19.03
CA ASN A 435 -1.92 28.31 18.12
C ASN A 435 -0.99 29.50 17.80
N TYR A 436 -1.17 30.68 18.41
CA TYR A 436 -0.46 31.89 17.98
C TYR A 436 -0.17 32.91 19.10
N ALA A 437 -0.20 32.54 20.38
CA ALA A 437 0.19 33.44 21.49
C ALA A 437 1.61 34.04 21.36
N HIS A 438 2.50 33.46 20.56
CA HIS A 438 3.85 33.98 20.34
C HIS A 438 3.92 35.16 19.35
N GLU A 439 2.86 35.45 18.59
CA GLU A 439 2.83 36.58 17.66
C GLU A 439 2.31 37.88 18.29
N LEU A 440 1.86 37.81 19.54
CA LEU A 440 1.53 38.98 20.34
C LEU A 440 2.77 39.38 21.15
N GLY A 441 3.51 40.38 20.66
CA GLY A 441 4.59 41.04 21.40
C GLY A 441 4.11 41.57 22.77
N PRO A 442 5.03 42.01 23.67
CA PRO A 442 4.72 42.19 25.08
C PRO A 442 3.61 43.23 25.29
N LEU A 443 2.44 42.76 25.71
CA LEU A 443 1.33 43.63 26.12
C LEU A 443 1.68 44.24 27.48
N SER A 444 2.05 45.52 27.49
CA SER A 444 2.18 46.31 28.71
C SER A 444 0.80 46.52 29.33
N PHE A 445 0.45 45.73 30.34
CA PHE A 445 -0.68 46.07 31.21
C PHE A 445 -0.23 47.09 32.25
N GLY A 446 -0.72 48.32 32.06
CA GLY A 446 -0.56 49.40 33.03
C GLY A 446 -1.16 49.02 34.38
N ARG A 447 -0.41 49.28 35.44
CA ARG A 447 -0.91 49.25 36.82
C ARG A 447 -2.05 50.25 36.96
N SER A 448 -3.22 49.78 37.37
CA SER A 448 -4.20 50.58 38.11
C SER A 448 -4.58 49.83 39.38
N SER A 449 -4.03 50.33 40.48
CA SER A 449 -4.35 50.04 41.86
C SER A 449 -5.77 50.51 42.21
N ILE A 450 -6.58 49.64 42.82
CA ILE A 450 -7.63 50.04 43.78
C ILE A 450 -7.79 48.92 44.84
N ILE A 451 -7.38 49.29 46.07
CA ILE A 451 -7.84 48.95 47.44
C ILE A 451 -8.42 47.56 47.69
#